data_AF-A0A3D4V1D9-F1
#
_entry.id   AF-A0A3D4V1D9-F1
#
_cell.length_a   1.000
_cell.length_b   1.000
_cell.length_c   1.000
_cell.angle_alpha   90.00
_cell.angle_beta   90.00
_cell.angle_gamma   90.00
#
_symmetry.space_group_name_H-M   'P 1'
#
loop_
_entity.id
_entity.type
_entity.pdbx_description
1 polymer ?
#
loop_
_entity_poly.entity_id
_entity_poly.type
_entity_poly.pdbx_seq_one_letter_code
_entity_poly.pdbx_strand_id
1 'polypeptide(L)'
;MAIFSFAVGVATFKDELHRYRFIIGFTIFYIGLGYFSASISKLIGTGPNWIDGRHLWLWIAEKSTDILSREGQFNYNFVQVLALNSIPAATLMLFIGIATEFIGILIWFRKLRPYIALALIGMHFGVMMSMNIRFDSFMIELIILGFPFPELYNKYKGHLHYFRRV
;
A
#
# COMPACT_ATOMS: atom_id res chain seq x y z
N MET A 1 2.74 9.52 10.11
CA MET A 1 1.32 9.94 10.31
C MET A 1 0.69 9.36 11.57
N ALA A 2 0.95 8.09 11.92
CA ALA A 2 0.50 7.52 13.20
C ALA A 2 0.88 8.37 14.44
N ILE A 3 2.09 8.97 14.46
CA ILE A 3 2.53 9.87 15.53
C ILE A 3 1.67 11.14 15.60
N PHE A 4 1.28 11.70 14.45
CA PHE A 4 0.40 12.86 14.41
C PHE A 4 -1.00 12.51 14.91
N SER A 5 -1.57 11.38 14.47
CA SER A 5 -2.83 10.85 14.99
C SER A 5 -2.78 10.68 16.51
N PHE A 6 -1.67 10.14 17.02
CA PHE A 6 -1.42 9.97 18.44
C PHE A 6 -1.40 11.29 19.19
N ALA A 7 -0.63 12.28 18.71
CA ALA A 7 -0.54 13.59 19.32
C ALA A 7 -1.90 14.29 19.41
N VAL A 8 -2.67 14.29 18.31
CA VAL A 8 -4.02 14.86 18.29
C VAL A 8 -4.94 14.10 19.24
N GLY A 9 -4.90 12.77 19.23
CA GLY A 9 -5.73 11.93 20.10
C GLY A 9 -5.47 12.19 21.59
N VAL A 10 -4.22 12.29 22.00
CA VAL A 10 -3.82 12.60 23.38
C VAL A 10 -4.24 14.00 23.79
N ALA A 11 -4.10 14.99 22.90
CA ALA A 11 -4.44 16.38 23.19
C ALA A 11 -5.96 16.63 23.30
N THR A 12 -6.77 15.88 22.55
CA THR A 12 -8.22 16.13 22.42
C THR A 12 -9.09 15.22 23.29
N PHE A 13 -8.71 13.96 23.50
CA PHE A 13 -9.53 12.98 24.22
C PHE A 13 -8.93 12.63 25.59
N LYS A 14 -9.66 12.95 26.66
CA LYS A 14 -9.30 12.59 28.03
C LYS A 14 -9.57 11.12 28.33
N ASP A 15 -10.70 10.60 27.86
CA ASP A 15 -11.08 9.20 28.03
C ASP A 15 -10.23 8.28 27.13
N GLU A 16 -9.71 7.20 27.72
CA GLU A 16 -8.78 6.28 27.06
C GLU A 16 -9.40 5.57 25.86
N LEU A 17 -10.67 5.17 25.99
CA LEU A 17 -11.37 4.40 24.95
C LEU A 17 -11.69 5.28 23.74
N HIS A 18 -12.14 6.51 23.96
CA HIS A 18 -12.34 7.49 22.88
C HIS A 18 -11.01 7.85 22.21
N ARG A 19 -9.94 8.05 22.99
CA ARG A 19 -8.60 8.32 22.48
C ARG A 19 -8.11 7.19 21.56
N TYR A 20 -8.17 5.95 22.01
CA TYR A 20 -7.74 4.79 21.21
C TYR A 20 -8.53 4.69 19.89
N ARG A 21 -9.86 4.82 19.96
CA ARG A 21 -10.73 4.77 18.78
C ARG A 21 -10.39 5.87 17.77
N PHE A 22 -10.14 7.08 18.26
CA PHE A 22 -9.73 8.20 17.41
C PHE A 22 -8.37 7.93 16.75
N ILE A 23 -7.33 7.57 17.51
CA ILE A 23 -5.98 7.38 16.98
C ILE A 23 -5.97 6.32 15.87
N ILE A 24 -6.58 5.17 16.11
CA ILE A 24 -6.65 4.09 15.13
C ILE A 24 -7.50 4.49 13.93
N GLY A 25 -8.69 5.04 14.17
CA GLY A 25 -9.57 5.53 13.10
C GLY A 25 -8.83 6.52 12.23
N PHE A 26 -8.39 7.63 12.80
CA PHE A 26 -7.74 8.73 12.08
C PHE A 26 -6.48 8.28 11.32
N THR A 27 -5.71 7.34 11.86
CA THR A 27 -4.57 6.74 11.13
C THR A 27 -5.04 6.01 9.87
N ILE A 28 -6.07 5.17 9.98
CA ILE A 28 -6.63 4.42 8.83
C ILE A 28 -7.24 5.38 7.81
N PHE A 29 -7.93 6.43 8.25
CA PHE A 29 -8.45 7.48 7.36
C PHE A 29 -7.31 8.10 6.56
N TYR A 30 -6.25 8.51 7.24
CA TYR A 30 -5.14 9.21 6.61
C TYR A 30 -4.41 8.32 5.61
N ILE A 31 -4.24 7.03 5.93
CA ILE A 31 -3.69 6.05 4.98
C ILE A 31 -4.54 6.02 3.70
N GLY A 32 -5.86 5.86 3.83
CA GLY A 32 -6.77 5.84 2.68
C GLY A 32 -6.75 7.14 1.89
N LEU A 33 -6.75 8.28 2.59
CA LEU A 33 -6.66 9.61 1.99
C LEU A 33 -5.33 9.80 1.25
N GLY A 34 -4.22 9.29 1.79
CA GLY A 34 -2.90 9.36 1.17
C GLY A 34 -2.82 8.61 -0.16
N TYR A 35 -3.39 7.41 -0.24
CA TYR A 35 -3.48 6.69 -1.52
C TYR A 35 -4.40 7.40 -2.50
N PHE A 36 -5.58 7.83 -2.04
CA PHE A 36 -6.51 8.56 -2.90
C PHE A 36 -5.88 9.83 -3.45
N SER A 37 -5.23 10.65 -2.60
CA SER A 37 -4.56 11.86 -3.04
C SER A 37 -3.40 11.57 -3.98
N ALA A 38 -2.66 10.48 -3.79
CA ALA A 38 -1.62 10.04 -4.72
C ALA A 38 -2.18 9.67 -6.11
N SER A 39 -3.38 9.09 -6.19
CA SER A 39 -4.04 8.85 -7.47
C SER A 39 -4.47 10.17 -8.13
N ILE A 40 -5.05 11.09 -7.36
CA ILE A 40 -5.51 12.38 -7.87
C ILE A 40 -4.33 13.24 -8.34
N SER A 41 -3.21 13.24 -7.60
CA SER A 41 -2.02 14.02 -7.98
C SER A 41 -1.43 13.55 -9.31
N LYS A 42 -1.45 12.24 -9.59
CA LYS A 42 -1.03 11.68 -10.89
C LYS A 42 -1.93 12.15 -12.02
N LEU A 43 -3.25 12.17 -11.79
CA LEU A 43 -4.23 12.66 -12.77
C LEU A 43 -4.17 14.17 -12.97
N ILE A 44 -3.85 14.97 -11.95
CA ILE A 44 -3.72 16.43 -12.11
C ILE A 44 -2.50 16.77 -12.97
N GLY A 45 -1.38 16.06 -12.79
CA GLY A 45 -0.13 16.36 -13.50
C GLY A 45 -0.21 16.17 -15.01
N THR A 46 -0.71 15.02 -15.47
CA THR A 46 -0.72 14.64 -16.90
C THR A 46 -2.06 14.09 -17.38
N GLY A 47 -3.10 14.15 -16.56
CA GLY A 47 -4.41 13.62 -16.92
C GLY A 47 -4.42 12.09 -17.04
N PRO A 48 -5.39 11.54 -17.78
CA PRO A 48 -5.45 10.11 -18.11
C PRO A 48 -4.20 9.57 -18.81
N ASN A 49 -3.44 10.44 -19.49
CA ASN A 49 -2.19 10.07 -20.15
C ASN A 49 -1.07 9.70 -19.17
N TRP A 50 -1.26 9.90 -17.85
CA TRP A 50 -0.33 9.35 -16.86
C TRP A 50 -0.18 7.83 -17.01
N ILE A 51 -1.26 7.15 -17.41
CA ILE A 51 -1.32 5.71 -17.67
C ILE A 51 -0.77 5.40 -19.07
N ASP A 52 0.47 5.81 -19.35
CA ASP A 52 1.23 5.42 -20.53
C ASP A 52 2.39 4.52 -20.07
N GLY A 53 2.47 3.30 -20.60
CA GLY A 53 3.54 2.33 -20.27
C GLY A 53 4.96 2.88 -20.44
N ARG A 54 5.15 3.89 -21.29
CA ARG A 54 6.44 4.61 -21.41
C ARG A 54 6.85 5.32 -20.12
N HIS A 55 5.91 5.77 -19.30
CA HIS A 55 6.24 6.31 -17.98
C HIS A 55 6.81 5.23 -17.06
N LEU A 56 6.27 4.01 -17.09
CA LEU A 56 6.84 2.90 -16.33
C LEU A 56 8.26 2.57 -16.81
N TRP A 57 8.52 2.64 -18.11
CA TRP A 57 9.86 2.44 -18.67
C TRP A 57 10.86 3.48 -18.15
N LEU A 58 10.45 4.75 -18.08
CA LEU A 58 11.29 5.81 -17.52
C LEU A 58 11.65 5.52 -16.05
N TRP A 59 10.68 5.12 -15.24
CA TRP A 59 10.93 4.74 -13.84
C TRP A 59 11.86 3.54 -13.71
N ILE A 60 11.69 2.51 -14.56
CA ILE A 60 12.57 1.34 -14.60
C ILE A 60 13.99 1.76 -14.95
N ALA A 61 14.17 2.62 -15.96
CA ALA A 61 15.48 3.10 -16.40
C ALA A 61 16.17 4.01 -15.36
N GLU A 62 15.40 4.87 -14.68
CA GLU A 62 15.92 5.70 -13.59
C GLU A 62 16.45 4.82 -12.46
N LYS A 63 15.62 3.87 -11.98
CA LYS A 63 15.99 3.03 -10.85
C LYS A 63 17.08 2.02 -11.19
N SER A 64 17.14 1.53 -12.42
CA SER A 64 18.26 0.69 -12.87
C SER A 64 19.58 1.47 -12.88
N THR A 65 19.56 2.75 -13.27
CA THR A 65 20.73 3.63 -13.21
C THR A 65 21.19 3.86 -11.78
N ASP A 66 20.25 4.13 -10.85
CA ASP A 66 20.55 4.28 -9.42
C ASP A 66 21.23 3.04 -8.84
N ILE A 67 20.72 1.85 -9.16
CA ILE A 67 21.25 0.58 -8.65
C ILE A 67 22.59 0.25 -9.30
N LEU A 68 22.72 0.41 -10.61
CA LEU A 68 23.97 0.18 -11.33
C LEU A 68 25.09 1.08 -10.78
N SER A 69 24.77 2.34 -10.46
CA SER A 69 25.72 3.28 -9.84
C SER A 69 26.15 2.82 -8.44
N ARG A 70 25.22 2.28 -7.63
CA ARG A 70 25.50 1.82 -6.27
C ARG A 70 26.23 0.47 -6.21
N GLU A 71 25.83 -0.47 -7.04
CA GLU A 71 26.20 -1.89 -6.93
C GLU A 71 27.19 -2.31 -8.03
N GLY A 72 27.40 -1.48 -9.05
CA GLY A 72 28.28 -1.78 -10.19
C GLY A 72 27.70 -2.79 -11.18
N GLN A 73 26.57 -3.41 -10.86
CA GLN A 73 25.85 -4.36 -11.71
C GLN A 73 24.34 -4.22 -11.50
N PHE A 74 23.57 -4.49 -12.56
CA PHE A 74 22.11 -4.49 -12.49
C PHE A 74 21.56 -5.48 -13.52
N ASN A 75 20.59 -6.29 -13.12
CA ASN A 75 19.89 -7.23 -13.98
C ASN A 75 18.39 -7.04 -13.85
N TYR A 76 17.69 -7.00 -14.97
CA TYR A 76 16.22 -6.94 -14.97
C TYR A 76 15.63 -8.25 -14.47
N ASN A 77 14.60 -8.14 -13.63
CA ASN A 77 13.77 -9.30 -13.27
C ASN A 77 12.68 -9.56 -14.33
N PHE A 78 11.97 -10.67 -14.20
CA PHE A 78 10.97 -11.09 -15.20
C PHE A 78 9.82 -10.08 -15.38
N VAL A 79 9.40 -9.37 -14.32
CA VAL A 79 8.33 -8.35 -14.39
C VAL A 79 8.82 -7.12 -15.16
N GLN A 80 10.06 -6.71 -14.92
CA GLN A 80 10.70 -5.61 -15.65
C GLN A 80 10.89 -5.96 -17.12
N VAL A 81 11.36 -7.16 -17.43
CA VAL A 81 11.50 -7.64 -18.81
C VAL A 81 10.13 -7.67 -19.51
N LEU A 82 9.08 -8.16 -18.84
CA LEU A 82 7.73 -8.16 -19.38
C LEU A 82 7.23 -6.73 -19.69
N ALA A 83 7.45 -5.79 -18.77
CA ALA A 83 7.06 -4.40 -18.96
C ALA A 83 7.82 -3.75 -20.12
N LEU A 84 9.14 -3.94 -20.20
CA LEU A 84 10.00 -3.36 -21.25
C LEU A 84 9.73 -3.95 -22.65
N ASN A 85 9.29 -5.21 -22.72
CA ASN A 85 8.96 -5.87 -24.00
C ASN A 85 7.54 -5.53 -24.51
N SER A 86 6.68 -4.93 -23.69
CA SER A 86 5.28 -4.70 -24.05
C SER A 86 4.71 -3.44 -23.41
N ILE A 87 4.52 -2.39 -24.23
CA ILE A 87 3.85 -1.15 -23.81
C ILE A 87 2.45 -1.44 -23.25
N PRO A 88 1.59 -2.28 -23.87
CA PRO A 88 0.29 -2.61 -23.30
C PRO A 88 0.37 -3.25 -21.91
N ALA A 89 1.35 -4.13 -21.67
CA ALA A 89 1.55 -4.73 -20.35
C ALA A 89 1.96 -3.67 -19.32
N ALA A 90 2.89 -2.79 -19.67
CA ALA A 90 3.32 -1.68 -18.82
C ALA A 90 2.17 -0.70 -18.51
N THR A 91 1.37 -0.34 -19.51
CA THR A 91 0.16 0.49 -19.36
C THR A 91 -0.84 -0.16 -18.41
N LEU A 92 -1.08 -1.47 -18.54
CA LEU A 92 -1.98 -2.21 -17.65
C LEU A 92 -1.47 -2.21 -16.20
N MET A 93 -0.16 -2.38 -15.99
CA MET A 93 0.42 -2.30 -14.65
C MET A 93 0.20 -0.92 -14.01
N LEU A 94 0.43 0.16 -14.76
CA LEU A 94 0.15 1.52 -14.28
C LEU A 94 -1.33 1.74 -14.00
N PHE A 95 -2.21 1.22 -14.86
CA PHE A 95 -3.66 1.29 -14.68
C PHE A 95 -4.09 0.64 -13.37
N ILE A 96 -3.62 -0.59 -13.11
CA ILE A 96 -3.91 -1.31 -11.86
C ILE A 96 -3.39 -0.52 -10.66
N GLY A 97 -2.19 0.06 -10.76
CA GLY A 97 -1.62 0.91 -9.71
C GLY A 97 -2.53 2.08 -9.36
N ILE A 98 -2.83 2.94 -10.33
CA ILE A 98 -3.65 4.14 -10.07
C ILE A 98 -5.08 3.79 -9.67
N ALA A 99 -5.67 2.73 -10.23
CA ALA A 99 -7.00 2.27 -9.84
C ALA A 99 -7.01 1.81 -8.38
N THR A 100 -5.97 1.09 -7.95
CA THR A 100 -5.83 0.63 -6.56
C THR A 100 -5.65 1.79 -5.59
N GLU A 101 -4.85 2.79 -5.95
CA GLU A 101 -4.69 4.01 -5.18
C GLU A 101 -6.00 4.79 -5.05
N PHE A 102 -6.75 4.91 -6.14
CA PHE A 102 -8.05 5.60 -6.17
C PHE A 102 -9.09 4.95 -5.26
N ILE A 103 -9.15 3.61 -5.21
CA ILE A 103 -10.04 2.92 -4.27
C ILE A 103 -9.47 2.88 -2.84
N GLY A 104 -8.25 3.37 -2.61
CA GLY A 104 -7.56 3.32 -1.32
C GLY A 104 -8.35 3.97 -0.18
N ILE A 105 -9.15 5.01 -0.46
CA ILE A 105 -10.01 5.67 0.54
C ILE A 105 -11.04 4.71 1.17
N LEU A 106 -11.41 3.64 0.47
CA LEU A 106 -12.36 2.65 0.96
C LEU A 106 -11.82 1.83 2.15
N ILE A 107 -10.52 1.89 2.44
CA ILE A 107 -9.90 1.25 3.62
C ILE A 107 -10.51 1.74 4.95
N TRP A 108 -11.08 2.94 4.96
CA TRP A 108 -11.81 3.49 6.09
C TRP A 108 -12.99 2.60 6.51
N PHE A 109 -13.71 2.02 5.53
CA PHE A 109 -14.87 1.18 5.79
C PHE A 109 -14.47 -0.19 6.30
N ARG A 110 -14.85 -0.49 7.55
CA ARG A 110 -14.47 -1.72 8.26
C ARG A 110 -14.70 -3.02 7.48
N LYS A 111 -15.78 -3.14 6.70
CA LYS A 111 -16.09 -4.35 5.91
C LYS A 111 -15.21 -4.50 4.67
N LEU A 112 -14.84 -3.39 4.03
CA LEU A 112 -14.02 -3.38 2.81
C LEU A 112 -12.53 -3.37 3.11
N ARG A 113 -12.15 -2.86 4.28
CA ARG A 113 -10.77 -2.68 4.74
C ARG A 113 -9.81 -3.83 4.41
N PRO A 114 -10.07 -5.11 4.78
CA PRO A 114 -9.12 -6.18 4.50
C PRO A 114 -8.91 -6.43 2.99
N TYR A 115 -9.95 -6.24 2.17
CA TYR A 115 -9.84 -6.39 0.71
C TYR A 115 -9.04 -5.25 0.09
N ILE A 116 -9.28 -4.02 0.54
CA ILE A 116 -8.53 -2.84 0.08
C ILE A 116 -7.08 -2.90 0.56
N ALA A 117 -6.83 -3.32 1.80
CA ALA A 117 -5.49 -3.54 2.32
C ALA A 117 -4.73 -4.58 1.49
N LEU A 118 -5.38 -5.70 1.13
CA LEU A 118 -4.77 -6.72 0.27
C LEU A 118 -4.47 -6.18 -1.13
N ALA A 119 -5.38 -5.40 -1.72
CA ALA A 119 -5.15 -4.76 -3.01
C ALA A 119 -3.95 -3.80 -2.96
N LEU A 120 -3.86 -2.96 -1.92
CA LEU A 120 -2.76 -2.03 -1.71
C LEU A 120 -1.42 -2.75 -1.48
N ILE A 121 -1.40 -3.83 -0.70
CA ILE A 121 -0.21 -4.68 -0.53
C ILE A 121 0.21 -5.29 -1.87
N GLY A 122 -0.74 -5.85 -2.63
CA GLY A 122 -0.47 -6.43 -3.94
C GLY A 122 0.08 -5.40 -4.94
N MET A 123 -0.46 -4.19 -4.94
CA MET A 123 0.06 -3.07 -5.72
C MET A 123 1.50 -2.73 -5.30
N HIS A 124 1.79 -2.57 -4.01
CA HIS A 124 3.14 -2.29 -3.52
C HIS A 124 4.13 -3.38 -3.89
N PHE A 125 3.72 -4.64 -3.79
CA PHE A 125 4.51 -5.76 -4.28
C PHE A 125 4.78 -5.65 -5.78
N GLY A 126 3.76 -5.32 -6.57
CA GLY A 126 3.90 -5.05 -8.01
C GLY A 126 4.88 -3.92 -8.30
N VAL A 127 4.85 -2.82 -7.54
CA VAL A 127 5.77 -1.68 -7.66
C VAL A 127 7.20 -2.06 -7.26
N MET A 128 7.39 -2.83 -6.19
CA MET A 128 8.71 -3.36 -5.84
C MET A 128 9.28 -4.22 -6.97
N MET A 129 8.47 -5.09 -7.56
CA MET A 129 8.92 -5.96 -8.65
C MET A 129 9.16 -5.19 -9.95
N SER A 130 8.31 -4.22 -10.30
CA SER A 130 8.46 -3.47 -11.56
C SER A 130 9.51 -2.37 -11.46
N MET A 131 9.56 -1.61 -10.36
CA MET A 131 10.39 -0.39 -10.24
C MET A 131 11.54 -0.53 -9.24
N ASN A 132 11.62 -1.62 -8.47
CA ASN A 132 12.63 -1.82 -7.42
C ASN A 132 12.63 -0.72 -6.33
N ILE A 133 11.46 -0.12 -6.08
CA ILE A 133 11.25 0.87 -5.03
C ILE A 133 10.75 0.14 -3.79
N ARG A 134 11.45 0.30 -2.65
CA ARG A 134 11.09 -0.40 -1.41
C ARG A 134 9.85 0.18 -0.74
N PHE A 135 8.88 -0.69 -0.46
CA PHE A 135 7.65 -0.37 0.28
C PHE A 135 7.43 -1.30 1.50
N ASP A 136 8.47 -2.00 1.95
CA ASP A 136 8.40 -3.02 3.01
C ASP A 136 7.66 -2.54 4.26
N SER A 137 8.07 -1.38 4.80
CA SER A 137 7.46 -0.80 6.01
C SER A 137 5.98 -0.49 5.81
N PHE A 138 5.59 0.05 4.64
CA PHE A 138 4.20 0.39 4.34
C PHE A 138 3.33 -0.86 4.21
N MET A 139 3.85 -1.95 3.63
CA MET A 139 3.12 -3.22 3.59
C MET A 139 2.92 -3.79 4.98
N ILE A 140 3.92 -3.72 5.86
CA ILE A 140 3.79 -4.17 7.26
C ILE A 140 2.72 -3.34 7.98
N GLU A 141 2.73 -2.02 7.81
CA GLU A 141 1.69 -1.14 8.37
C GLU A 141 0.29 -1.51 7.86
N LEU A 142 0.14 -1.78 6.57
CA LEU A 142 -1.13 -2.22 5.97
C LEU A 142 -1.57 -3.59 6.48
N ILE A 143 -0.64 -4.52 6.71
CA ILE A 143 -0.94 -5.80 7.32
C ILE A 143 -1.51 -5.55 8.72
N ILE A 144 -0.79 -4.79 9.57
CA ILE A 144 -1.16 -4.54 10.97
C ILE A 144 -2.50 -3.81 11.09
N LEU A 145 -2.74 -2.79 10.26
CA LEU A 145 -3.92 -1.91 10.39
C LEU A 145 -5.10 -2.35 9.50
N GLY A 146 -4.83 -3.05 8.41
CA GLY A 146 -5.82 -3.43 7.40
C GLY A 146 -6.65 -4.66 7.78
N PHE A 147 -6.11 -5.55 8.60
CA PHE A 147 -6.77 -6.80 8.96
C PHE A 147 -7.44 -6.75 10.35
N PRO A 148 -8.60 -7.41 10.52
CA PRO A 148 -9.33 -7.45 11.78
C PRO A 148 -8.73 -8.51 12.74
N PHE A 149 -7.47 -8.34 13.14
CA PHE A 149 -6.78 -9.31 14.02
C PHE A 149 -7.51 -9.60 15.32
N PRO A 150 -8.10 -8.62 16.05
CA PRO A 150 -8.81 -8.92 17.28
C PRO A 150 -10.01 -9.84 17.06
N GLU A 151 -10.77 -9.63 15.98
CA GLU A 151 -11.92 -10.45 15.62
C GLU A 151 -11.49 -11.84 15.17
N LEU A 152 -10.40 -11.94 14.39
CA LEU A 152 -9.81 -13.21 13.98
C LEU A 152 -9.31 -13.99 15.21
N TYR A 153 -8.58 -13.33 16.11
CA TYR A 153 -8.10 -13.94 17.34
C TYR A 153 -9.25 -14.49 18.17
N ASN A 154 -10.29 -13.69 18.43
CA ASN A 154 -11.45 -14.14 19.19
C ASN A 154 -12.18 -15.32 18.54
N LYS A 155 -12.27 -15.34 17.19
CA LYS A 155 -12.88 -16.44 16.44
C LYS A 155 -12.07 -17.75 16.56
N TYR A 156 -10.74 -17.68 16.54
CA TYR A 156 -9.88 -18.87 16.52
C TYR A 156 -9.26 -19.26 17.87
N LYS A 157 -9.44 -18.44 18.92
CA LYS A 157 -8.95 -18.70 20.28
C LYS A 157 -9.41 -20.06 20.83
N GLY A 158 -10.63 -20.51 20.48
CA GLY A 158 -11.15 -21.83 20.86
C GLY A 158 -10.39 -23.01 20.25
N HIS A 159 -9.88 -22.87 19.01
CA HIS A 159 -9.10 -23.92 18.34
C HIS A 159 -7.65 -23.99 18.84
N LEU A 160 -7.06 -22.85 19.23
CA LEU A 160 -5.71 -22.76 19.79
C LEU A 160 -5.58 -23.47 21.15
N HIS A 161 -6.65 -23.51 21.96
CA HIS A 161 -6.64 -24.22 23.25
C HIS A 161 -6.73 -25.74 23.12
N TYR A 162 -7.24 -26.27 22.00
CA TYR A 162 -7.33 -27.72 21.76
C TYR A 162 -5.95 -28.33 21.46
N PHE A 163 -5.10 -27.65 20.69
CA PHE A 163 -3.74 -28.10 20.37
C PHE A 163 -2.74 -27.99 21.53
N ARG A 164 -3.07 -27.27 22.60
CA ARG A 164 -2.23 -27.16 23.81
C ARG A 164 -2.52 -28.25 24.87
N ARG A 165 -3.51 -29.12 24.62
CA ARG A 165 -3.92 -30.20 25.53
C ARG A 165 -3.64 -31.61 24.98
N VAL A 166 -2.98 -31.71 23.83
CA VAL A 166 -2.41 -32.94 23.26
C VAL A 166 -0.89 -32.84 23.39
#